data_AF-A0A5D2QB38-F1
#
_entry.id   AF-A0A5D2QB38-F1
#
_cell.length_a   1.000
_cell.length_b   1.000
_cell.length_c   1.000
_cell.angle_alpha   90.00
_cell.angle_beta   90.00
_cell.angle_gamma   90.00
#
_symmetry.space_group_name_H-M   'P 1'
#
loop_
_entity.id
_entity.type
_entity.pdbx_description
1 polymer ?
#
loop_
_entity_poly.entity_id
_entity_poly.type
_entity_poly.pdbx_seq_one_letter_code
_entity_poly.pdbx_strand_id
1 'polypeptide(L)'
;MCFPEEKEIKMACYYYVPFQGHCSFRNPTLSFSLNFNFINTTHHLASSFKPFLRELEQHVFRVDVLKAAMKNTSVKLLDAFVDSAFQFVDYPLNPSQTNAAPVDEIKEAAVITNIHGDIPSEFPQGIYIRNGPNPLFGGLKSTKSVFGESGPIWVEGEGMLHALYFSKDINGNWTVVYNNRHVETDTFKLEKLRNKPSFLPAIQGDPLAVFTSFLLNLVRFGKPLKNISNTNVFEHSGKLYSIAENNLPQEIDVLTLEALGDWDVNGAWNRSFTAHPKRVPGTGELVTMGIAATKPFVEVGVISADGKELVHKLDLKLDRCPLCHEVGVTKRYIVFMDCPLTVDVNRIIHGGKLIKYESEGNARIGIMPCYGDAGSIHWFKVKPNCTFHIFNCFEDGDEVVVWGCRALASAIPGPDPGSKEFAWFPTKSKPAPGKPFEDAISEDQLLFHRPYEWRLNVRTGDVKERNVIGANNFPMEFPIINGAFTGLKNKYGYTQVCHCDSISSTGMGRFGGLAKLFFEEQNTEEGSIKVEYHMFERNTYCSGAAFVRKEGGAEEDDGWIITFVHHEDTNICQAYIIDTKNFLNEPVAKITLPCRVPDGFHGAFMPNQLLNKI
;
A
#
# COMPACT_ATOMS: atom_id res chain seq x y z
N MET A 1 22.85 -47.89 22.82
CA MET A 1 22.72 -48.78 23.99
C MET A 1 23.40 -48.08 25.16
N CYS A 2 22.61 -47.70 26.17
CA CYS A 2 22.95 -47.31 27.55
C CYS A 2 24.11 -46.34 27.84
N PHE A 3 23.71 -45.12 28.27
CA PHE A 3 24.18 -44.32 29.43
C PHE A 3 25.13 -45.02 30.43
N PRO A 4 26.03 -44.29 31.15
CA PRO A 4 25.57 -43.39 32.22
C PRO A 4 26.43 -42.17 32.63
N GLU A 5 25.75 -41.35 33.45
CA GLU A 5 26.21 -40.64 34.65
C GLU A 5 26.78 -39.21 34.62
N GLU A 6 26.31 -38.49 35.65
CA GLU A 6 26.44 -37.09 36.02
C GLU A 6 27.89 -36.64 36.25
N LYS A 7 28.15 -35.33 36.06
CA LYS A 7 28.88 -34.53 37.05
C LYS A 7 28.83 -33.01 36.81
N GLU A 8 28.60 -32.33 37.93
CA GLU A 8 29.21 -31.08 38.40
C GLU A 8 28.83 -29.73 37.77
N ILE A 9 28.03 -29.03 38.58
CA ILE A 9 27.87 -27.59 38.69
C ILE A 9 29.23 -26.90 38.91
N LYS A 10 29.55 -25.90 38.09
CA LYS A 10 30.51 -24.84 38.42
C LYS A 10 29.83 -23.48 38.30
N MET A 11 29.62 -22.84 39.45
CA MET A 11 29.44 -21.39 39.54
C MET A 11 30.76 -20.70 39.23
N ALA A 12 30.72 -19.68 38.37
CA ALA A 12 31.77 -18.67 38.27
C ALA A 12 31.13 -17.28 38.32
N CYS A 13 31.40 -16.57 39.41
CA CYS A 13 31.07 -15.17 39.63
C CYS A 13 31.74 -14.28 38.59
N TYR A 14 30.99 -13.33 38.02
CA TYR A 14 31.58 -12.18 37.33
C TYR A 14 31.28 -10.89 38.08
N TYR A 15 32.36 -10.13 38.26
CA TYR A 15 32.50 -8.92 39.05
C TYR A 15 31.70 -7.74 38.48
N TYR A 16 31.02 -7.02 39.36
CA TYR A 16 30.50 -5.67 39.10
C TYR A 16 31.67 -4.67 39.07
N VAL A 17 31.87 -4.01 37.93
CA VAL A 17 32.75 -2.83 37.80
C VAL A 17 31.87 -1.62 37.48
N PRO A 18 31.86 -0.55 38.28
CA PRO A 18 31.09 0.65 37.98
C PRO A 18 31.86 1.52 36.98
N PHE A 19 31.47 1.50 35.71
CA PHE A 19 31.97 2.46 34.73
C PHE A 19 31.10 3.73 34.77
N GLN A 20 31.62 4.78 35.40
CA GLN A 20 31.17 6.16 35.18
C GLN A 20 31.60 6.59 33.78
N GLY A 21 30.74 6.39 32.79
CA GLY A 21 30.87 6.99 31.46
C GLY A 21 30.04 8.26 31.38
N HIS A 22 30.69 9.42 31.24
CA HIS A 22 30.02 10.68 30.91
C HIS A 22 29.25 10.54 29.59
N CYS A 23 27.92 10.52 29.69
CA CYS A 23 27.03 10.52 28.54
C CYS A 23 26.94 11.95 27.98
N SER A 24 27.83 12.30 27.05
CA SER A 24 27.66 13.50 26.24
C SER A 24 26.60 13.24 25.18
N PHE A 25 25.37 13.71 25.41
CA PHE A 25 24.34 13.82 24.38
C PHE A 25 24.86 14.78 23.28
N ARG A 26 25.44 14.22 22.21
CA ARG A 26 25.55 14.93 20.94
C ARG A 26 24.25 14.69 20.17
N ASN A 27 23.34 15.65 20.23
CA ASN A 27 22.26 15.75 19.26
C ASN A 27 22.89 15.86 17.86
N PRO A 28 22.63 14.95 16.92
CA PRO A 28 22.89 15.23 15.52
C PRO A 28 21.85 16.28 15.09
N THR A 29 22.28 17.52 14.95
CA THR A 29 21.53 18.54 14.24
C THR A 29 21.39 18.10 12.79
N LEU A 30 20.27 17.44 12.47
CA LEU A 30 19.78 17.28 11.10
C LEU A 30 19.46 18.67 10.56
N SER A 31 20.41 19.28 9.86
CA SER A 31 20.17 20.49 9.09
C SER A 31 19.38 20.12 7.83
N PHE A 32 18.05 20.12 7.92
CA PHE A 32 17.23 20.24 6.72
C PHE A 32 17.38 21.67 6.20
N SER A 33 18.13 21.85 5.12
CA SER A 33 18.06 23.09 4.34
C SER A 33 16.74 23.09 3.58
N LEU A 34 15.68 23.61 4.22
CA LEU A 34 14.48 24.02 3.49
C LEU A 34 14.86 25.19 2.61
N ASN A 35 15.01 24.92 1.31
CA ASN A 35 15.28 25.96 0.32
C ASN A 35 13.96 26.74 0.10
N PHE A 36 13.79 27.85 0.83
CA PHE A 36 12.65 28.78 0.69
C PHE A 36 12.73 29.60 -0.62
N ASN A 37 13.00 28.97 -1.75
CA ASN A 37 12.97 29.65 -3.07
C ASN A 37 11.54 29.83 -3.61
N PHE A 38 10.50 29.48 -2.84
CA PHE A 38 9.10 29.62 -3.23
C PHE A 38 8.60 31.09 -3.35
N ILE A 39 9.41 32.09 -3.00
CA ILE A 39 8.99 33.51 -2.94
C ILE A 39 9.73 34.41 -3.97
N ASN A 40 10.63 33.88 -4.80
CA ASN A 40 11.45 34.71 -5.70
C ASN A 40 10.97 34.84 -7.15
N THR A 41 9.71 34.54 -7.45
CA THR A 41 9.08 34.99 -8.70
C THR A 41 8.10 36.12 -8.40
N THR A 42 8.65 37.30 -8.12
CA THR A 42 7.90 38.55 -8.17
C THR A 42 7.52 38.86 -9.61
N HIS A 43 6.23 38.76 -9.93
CA HIS A 43 5.45 39.88 -10.47
C HIS A 43 3.96 39.56 -10.32
N HIS A 44 3.24 40.45 -9.63
CA HIS A 44 1.79 40.43 -9.31
C HIS A 44 1.35 39.71 -8.02
N LEU A 45 1.92 40.10 -6.88
CA LEU A 45 1.20 40.04 -5.59
C LEU A 45 0.55 41.40 -5.32
N ALA A 46 -0.71 41.37 -4.90
CA ALA A 46 -1.50 42.54 -4.54
C ALA A 46 -0.79 43.39 -3.47
N SER A 47 -0.93 44.72 -3.57
CA SER A 47 -0.21 45.74 -2.79
C SER A 47 -0.47 45.71 -1.27
N SER A 48 -1.30 44.80 -0.77
CA SER A 48 -1.72 44.68 0.63
C SER A 48 -0.78 43.87 1.53
N PHE A 49 0.21 43.13 1.00
CA PHE A 49 1.08 42.24 1.81
C PHE A 49 2.51 42.75 2.06
N LYS A 50 2.90 43.90 1.49
CA LYS A 50 4.25 44.46 1.63
C LYS A 50 4.65 44.95 3.03
N PRO A 51 3.74 45.47 3.89
CA PRO A 51 4.14 45.94 5.23
C PRO A 51 4.53 44.80 6.18
N PHE A 52 3.87 43.64 6.07
CA PHE A 52 4.05 42.50 6.99
C PHE A 52 5.41 41.79 6.80
N LEU A 53 5.92 41.76 5.56
CA LEU A 53 7.21 41.14 5.24
C LEU A 53 8.41 42.00 5.67
N ARG A 54 8.24 43.33 5.77
CA ARG A 54 9.33 44.26 6.14
C ARG A 54 9.61 44.27 7.65
N GLU A 55 8.64 43.93 8.49
CA GLU A 55 8.84 43.83 9.95
C GLU A 55 9.51 42.51 10.35
N LEU A 56 9.37 41.45 9.56
CA LEU A 56 9.97 40.13 9.84
C LEU A 56 11.49 40.08 9.62
N GLU A 57 12.06 41.00 8.83
CA GLU A 57 13.49 41.00 8.50
C GLU A 57 14.38 41.70 9.54
N GLN A 58 13.83 42.45 10.51
CA GLN A 58 14.67 43.36 11.30
C GLN A 58 15.20 42.86 12.65
N HIS A 59 14.76 41.75 13.22
CA HIS A 59 15.20 41.33 14.57
C HIS A 59 15.66 39.87 14.63
N VAL A 60 16.92 39.62 14.29
CA VAL A 60 17.60 38.35 14.55
C VAL A 60 18.94 38.60 15.20
N PHE A 61 19.02 38.56 16.54
CA PHE A 61 20.22 38.09 17.26
C PHE A 61 19.89 37.67 18.72
N ARG A 62 20.30 36.44 19.06
CA ARG A 62 20.45 35.78 20.38
C ARG A 62 19.20 35.31 21.16
N VAL A 63 19.16 33.99 21.40
CA VAL A 63 19.05 33.25 22.69
C VAL A 63 18.28 31.93 22.45
N ASP A 64 18.99 30.80 22.46
CA ASP A 64 18.46 29.47 22.09
C ASP A 64 17.47 28.85 23.10
N VAL A 65 17.30 29.43 24.29
CA VAL A 65 16.30 28.99 25.28
C VAL A 65 14.93 29.67 25.05
N LEU A 66 14.92 30.90 24.53
CA LEU A 66 13.69 31.64 24.19
C LEU A 66 13.02 31.08 22.93
N LYS A 67 13.79 30.59 21.94
CA LYS A 67 13.23 29.97 20.72
C LYS A 67 12.40 28.72 21.01
N ALA A 68 12.82 27.87 21.95
CA ALA A 68 12.08 26.65 22.30
C ALA A 68 10.78 26.97 23.05
N ALA A 69 10.82 27.90 23.99
CA ALA A 69 9.63 28.35 24.73
C ALA A 69 8.65 29.13 23.84
N MET A 70 9.14 30.01 22.96
CA MET A 70 8.33 30.70 21.96
C MET A 70 7.73 29.74 20.93
N LYS A 71 8.50 28.75 20.45
CA LYS A 71 8.00 27.70 19.54
C LYS A 71 6.92 26.84 20.20
N ASN A 72 7.09 26.49 21.48
CA ASN A 72 6.08 25.74 22.22
C ASN A 72 4.80 26.58 22.45
N THR A 73 4.95 27.87 22.76
CA THR A 73 3.81 28.77 22.96
C THR A 73 3.08 29.02 21.64
N SER A 74 3.80 29.20 20.53
CA SER A 74 3.19 29.35 19.19
C SER A 74 2.48 28.08 18.73
N VAL A 75 3.03 26.89 19.00
CA VAL A 75 2.35 25.62 18.67
C VAL A 75 1.10 25.43 19.52
N LYS A 76 1.11 25.79 20.81
CA LYS A 76 -0.09 25.75 21.66
C LYS A 76 -1.17 26.72 21.20
N LEU A 77 -0.80 27.93 20.79
CA LEU A 77 -1.73 28.88 20.20
C LEU A 77 -2.32 28.36 18.90
N LEU A 78 -1.50 27.72 18.07
CA LEU A 78 -1.94 27.11 16.82
C LEU A 78 -2.87 25.91 17.05
N ASP A 79 -2.57 25.09 18.06
CA ASP A 79 -3.45 24.01 18.52
C ASP A 79 -4.80 24.56 18.99
N ALA A 80 -4.81 25.60 19.81
CA ALA A 80 -6.04 26.25 20.27
C ALA A 80 -6.84 26.87 19.12
N PHE A 81 -6.15 27.46 18.15
CA PHE A 81 -6.77 27.96 16.91
C PHE A 81 -7.43 26.81 16.15
N VAL A 82 -6.72 25.71 15.91
CA VAL A 82 -7.29 24.56 15.19
C VAL A 82 -8.49 23.97 15.93
N ASP A 83 -8.35 23.75 17.24
CA ASP A 83 -9.40 23.21 18.08
C ASP A 83 -10.66 24.10 18.10
N SER A 84 -10.51 25.40 17.89
CA SER A 84 -11.63 26.35 17.82
C SER A 84 -12.19 26.54 16.41
N ALA A 85 -11.35 26.46 15.37
CA ALA A 85 -11.71 26.85 14.01
C ALA A 85 -12.09 25.67 13.12
N PHE A 86 -11.70 24.44 13.50
CA PHE A 86 -11.97 23.22 12.75
C PHE A 86 -12.81 22.27 13.59
N GLN A 87 -13.95 21.89 13.03
CA GLN A 87 -14.82 20.87 13.60
C GLN A 87 -14.55 19.54 12.90
N PHE A 88 -14.08 18.54 13.65
CA PHE A 88 -14.04 17.16 13.15
C PHE A 88 -15.45 16.58 13.07
N VAL A 89 -15.75 15.91 11.96
CA VAL A 89 -17.03 15.25 11.68
C VAL A 89 -16.73 13.85 11.20
N ASP A 90 -17.54 12.88 11.61
CA ASP A 90 -17.43 11.51 11.11
C ASP A 90 -17.63 11.48 9.60
N TYR A 91 -16.69 10.87 8.89
CA TYR A 91 -16.86 10.57 7.48
C TYR A 91 -17.86 9.41 7.40
N PRO A 92 -19.02 9.59 6.75
CA PRO A 92 -20.06 8.59 6.74
C PRO A 92 -19.58 7.33 6.02
N LEU A 93 -19.71 6.17 6.69
CA LEU A 93 -19.64 4.88 6.02
C LEU A 93 -20.94 4.68 5.23
N ASN A 94 -20.83 4.27 3.97
CA ASN A 94 -22.01 3.86 3.22
C ASN A 94 -22.62 2.62 3.90
N PRO A 95 -23.95 2.45 3.96
CA PRO A 95 -24.58 1.20 4.45
C PRO A 95 -24.08 -0.08 3.78
N SER A 96 -23.50 0.05 2.59
CA SER A 96 -22.83 -1.02 1.85
C SER A 96 -21.32 -1.17 2.18
N GLN A 97 -20.78 -0.46 3.17
CA GLN A 97 -19.39 -0.56 3.65
C GLN A 97 -19.35 -0.91 5.14
N THR A 98 -20.30 -1.71 5.62
CA THR A 98 -20.39 -2.06 7.05
C THR A 98 -19.15 -2.80 7.54
N ASN A 99 -18.50 -3.60 6.69
CA ASN A 99 -17.26 -4.28 7.05
C ASN A 99 -16.02 -3.35 7.05
N ALA A 100 -16.10 -2.13 6.50
CA ALA A 100 -15.02 -1.15 6.58
C ALA A 100 -14.96 -0.44 7.95
N ALA A 101 -15.93 -0.65 8.83
CA ALA A 101 -15.88 -0.13 10.19
C ALA A 101 -14.67 -0.71 10.95
N PRO A 102 -14.05 0.06 11.86
CA PRO A 102 -12.91 -0.44 12.63
C PRO A 102 -13.30 -1.54 13.62
N VAL A 103 -12.31 -2.28 14.09
CA VAL A 103 -12.41 -3.26 15.19
C VAL A 103 -11.38 -2.95 16.27
N ASP A 104 -11.66 -3.44 17.47
CA ASP A 104 -10.75 -3.35 18.60
C ASP A 104 -9.64 -4.42 18.52
N GLU A 105 -8.54 -4.16 19.20
CA GLU A 105 -7.52 -5.17 19.46
C GLU A 105 -8.06 -6.23 20.43
N ILE A 106 -7.78 -7.50 20.14
CA ILE A 106 -8.03 -8.56 21.10
C ILE A 106 -7.01 -8.47 22.24
N LYS A 107 -7.44 -8.73 23.47
CA LYS A 107 -6.56 -8.62 24.65
C LYS A 107 -5.42 -9.63 24.60
N GLU A 108 -5.72 -10.87 24.22
CA GLU A 108 -4.79 -11.99 24.18
C GLU A 108 -4.97 -12.76 22.87
N ALA A 109 -3.89 -13.38 22.39
CA ALA A 109 -3.92 -14.21 21.20
C ALA A 109 -4.90 -15.40 21.41
N ALA A 110 -5.78 -15.63 20.43
CA ALA A 110 -6.86 -16.59 20.56
C ALA A 110 -6.53 -17.90 19.84
N VAL A 111 -6.53 -19.02 20.56
CA VAL A 111 -6.43 -20.35 19.95
C VAL A 111 -7.73 -20.64 19.19
N ILE A 112 -7.62 -20.99 17.92
CA ILE A 112 -8.77 -21.30 17.07
C ILE A 112 -9.13 -22.77 17.20
N THR A 113 -10.38 -23.04 17.59
CA THR A 113 -10.91 -24.41 17.75
C THR A 113 -11.93 -24.79 16.68
N ASN A 114 -12.46 -23.81 15.95
CA ASN A 114 -13.50 -24.03 14.93
C ASN A 114 -12.87 -23.99 13.54
N ILE A 115 -12.46 -25.15 13.06
CA ILE A 115 -11.90 -25.37 11.72
C ILE A 115 -12.79 -26.42 11.04
N HIS A 116 -13.41 -26.04 9.93
CA HIS A 116 -14.17 -26.95 9.09
C HIS A 116 -13.28 -27.42 7.93
N GLY A 117 -13.29 -28.73 7.64
CA GLY A 117 -12.32 -29.34 6.73
C GLY A 117 -10.97 -29.60 7.41
N ASP A 118 -9.95 -29.91 6.62
CA ASP A 118 -8.64 -30.32 7.12
C ASP A 118 -7.55 -29.39 6.55
N ILE A 119 -6.74 -28.80 7.43
CA ILE A 119 -5.52 -28.10 7.00
C ILE A 119 -4.54 -29.19 6.50
N PRO A 120 -4.12 -29.15 5.22
CA PRO A 120 -3.30 -30.22 4.64
C PRO A 120 -2.00 -30.45 5.41
N SER A 121 -1.54 -31.70 5.47
CA SER A 121 -0.33 -32.06 6.20
C SER A 121 0.93 -31.37 5.64
N GLU A 122 0.92 -31.03 4.36
CA GLU A 122 2.03 -30.36 3.66
C GLU A 122 1.86 -28.83 3.59
N PHE A 123 0.81 -28.28 4.20
CA PHE A 123 0.71 -26.85 4.45
C PHE A 123 1.88 -26.44 5.35
N PRO A 124 2.63 -25.37 5.03
CA PRO A 124 3.78 -24.96 5.82
C PRO A 124 3.37 -24.41 7.18
N GLN A 125 4.20 -24.64 8.20
CA GLN A 125 4.11 -23.88 9.45
C GLN A 125 4.60 -22.45 9.22
N GLY A 126 3.94 -21.46 9.79
CA GLY A 126 4.20 -20.06 9.46
C GLY A 126 3.12 -19.11 9.96
N ILE A 127 3.14 -17.90 9.42
CA ILE A 127 2.18 -16.84 9.72
C ILE A 127 1.53 -16.36 8.42
N TYR A 128 0.21 -16.34 8.37
CA TYR A 128 -0.57 -15.57 7.41
C TYR A 128 -0.92 -14.23 8.06
N ILE A 129 -0.51 -13.13 7.45
CA ILE A 129 -0.73 -11.79 7.98
C ILE A 129 -1.31 -10.88 6.89
N ARG A 130 -2.25 -10.02 7.28
CA ARG A 130 -2.90 -9.05 6.38
C ARG A 130 -2.88 -7.67 7.03
N ASN A 131 -2.66 -6.64 6.21
CA ASN A 131 -2.76 -5.24 6.62
C ASN A 131 -4.01 -4.54 6.04
N GLY A 132 -4.52 -3.53 6.74
CA GLY A 132 -5.62 -2.71 6.26
C GLY A 132 -5.93 -1.52 7.16
N PRO A 133 -6.81 -0.61 6.72
CA PRO A 133 -7.19 0.58 7.47
C PRO A 133 -8.11 0.20 8.64
N ASN A 134 -7.81 0.73 9.82
CA ASN A 134 -8.60 0.59 11.03
C ASN A 134 -8.56 1.92 11.82
N PRO A 135 -9.42 2.90 11.47
CA PRO A 135 -9.34 4.23 12.03
C PRO A 135 -9.44 4.28 13.56
N LEU A 136 -8.49 4.94 14.22
CA LEU A 136 -8.33 4.93 15.68
C LEU A 136 -9.56 5.50 16.45
N PHE A 137 -10.27 6.45 15.85
CA PHE A 137 -11.36 7.17 16.53
C PHE A 137 -12.75 6.78 15.99
N GLY A 138 -12.99 5.48 15.78
CA GLY A 138 -14.29 4.92 15.39
C GLY A 138 -14.64 5.05 13.90
N GLY A 139 -13.83 5.78 13.12
CA GLY A 139 -14.02 5.95 11.69
C GLY A 139 -13.10 7.03 11.12
N LEU A 140 -13.11 7.16 9.80
CA LEU A 140 -12.47 8.27 9.10
C LEU A 140 -13.11 9.60 9.51
N LYS A 141 -12.33 10.68 9.50
CA LYS A 141 -12.78 12.01 9.92
C LYS A 141 -12.64 12.98 8.77
N SER A 142 -13.67 13.79 8.55
CA SER A 142 -13.61 15.04 7.79
C SER A 142 -13.47 16.23 8.74
N THR A 143 -13.14 17.40 8.22
CA THR A 143 -13.22 18.67 8.96
C THR A 143 -14.03 19.71 8.23
N LYS A 144 -14.76 20.52 9.00
CA LYS A 144 -15.45 21.73 8.54
C LYS A 144 -14.84 22.94 9.21
N SER A 145 -14.59 23.99 8.44
CA SER A 145 -13.98 25.23 8.93
C SER A 145 -14.42 26.44 8.12
N VAL A 146 -13.95 27.63 8.51
CA VAL A 146 -14.09 28.85 7.73
C VAL A 146 -13.41 28.80 6.36
N PHE A 147 -12.51 27.83 6.15
CA PHE A 147 -11.79 27.63 4.89
C PHE A 147 -12.49 26.65 3.94
N GLY A 148 -13.61 26.06 4.38
CA GLY A 148 -14.34 25.01 3.67
C GLY A 148 -14.26 23.65 4.37
N GLU A 149 -14.62 22.61 3.64
CA GLU A 149 -14.59 21.21 4.08
C GLU A 149 -13.34 20.49 3.53
N SER A 150 -12.65 19.73 4.38
CA SER A 150 -11.61 18.81 3.94
C SER A 150 -11.89 17.41 4.46
N GLY A 151 -11.50 16.40 3.69
CA GLY A 151 -11.79 15.00 3.95
C GLY A 151 -10.65 14.08 3.56
N PRO A 152 -10.71 12.83 4.06
CA PRO A 152 -9.81 11.78 3.67
C PRO A 152 -10.26 11.14 2.35
N ILE A 153 -9.39 10.32 1.77
CA ILE A 153 -9.78 9.34 0.75
C ILE A 153 -10.04 7.99 1.41
N TRP A 154 -10.80 7.12 0.73
CA TRP A 154 -11.29 5.85 1.28
C TRP A 154 -10.18 4.85 1.66
N VAL A 155 -8.95 5.04 1.15
CA VAL A 155 -7.79 4.20 1.49
C VAL A 155 -7.04 4.62 2.76
N GLU A 156 -7.39 5.78 3.34
CA GLU A 156 -6.77 6.24 4.58
C GLU A 156 -7.30 5.49 5.81
N GLY A 157 -6.65 5.70 6.96
CA GLY A 157 -6.94 5.03 8.23
C GLY A 157 -5.70 4.35 8.77
N GLU A 158 -5.49 4.38 10.08
CA GLU A 158 -4.34 3.79 10.73
C GLU A 158 -4.27 2.27 10.47
N GLY A 159 -3.07 1.72 10.26
CA GLY A 159 -2.89 0.32 9.90
C GLY A 159 -3.19 -0.62 11.06
N MET A 160 -3.89 -1.73 10.78
CA MET A 160 -4.06 -2.84 11.70
C MET A 160 -3.69 -4.16 11.03
N LEU A 161 -2.86 -4.92 11.73
CA LEU A 161 -2.42 -6.25 11.33
C LEU A 161 -3.38 -7.28 11.88
N HIS A 162 -3.77 -8.23 11.04
CA HIS A 162 -4.49 -9.44 11.42
C HIS A 162 -3.64 -10.65 11.06
N ALA A 163 -3.34 -11.52 12.02
CA ALA A 163 -2.44 -12.64 11.83
C ALA A 163 -3.06 -13.98 12.27
N LEU A 164 -2.79 -15.02 11.50
CA LEU A 164 -3.00 -16.43 11.84
C LEU A 164 -1.65 -17.15 11.87
N TYR A 165 -1.30 -17.70 13.03
CA TYR A 165 -0.11 -18.50 13.25
C TYR A 165 -0.45 -19.98 13.11
N PHE A 166 0.30 -20.69 12.27
CA PHE A 166 0.14 -22.11 11.99
C PHE A 166 1.35 -22.87 12.54
N SER A 167 1.09 -23.77 13.48
CA SER A 167 2.12 -24.62 14.08
C SER A 167 1.61 -26.04 14.26
N LYS A 168 2.53 -27.01 14.36
CA LYS A 168 2.19 -28.40 14.67
C LYS A 168 2.71 -28.79 16.04
N ASP A 169 1.93 -29.57 16.77
CA ASP A 169 2.42 -30.25 17.97
C ASP A 169 3.35 -31.43 17.61
N ILE A 170 3.91 -32.08 18.64
CA ILE A 170 4.74 -33.28 18.50
C ILE A 170 4.05 -34.44 17.76
N ASN A 171 2.71 -34.51 17.79
CA ASN A 171 1.93 -35.55 17.13
C ASN A 171 1.54 -35.17 15.69
N GLY A 172 1.92 -33.97 15.23
CA GLY A 172 1.59 -33.47 13.90
C GLY A 172 0.22 -32.77 13.81
N ASN A 173 -0.48 -32.56 14.92
CA ASN A 173 -1.77 -31.86 14.93
C ASN A 173 -1.58 -30.35 14.80
N TRP A 174 -2.44 -29.72 14.01
CA TRP A 174 -2.42 -28.28 13.82
C TRP A 174 -2.90 -27.52 15.05
N THR A 175 -2.13 -26.52 15.45
CA THR A 175 -2.54 -25.44 16.35
C THR A 175 -2.54 -24.14 15.56
N VAL A 176 -3.70 -23.49 15.52
CA VAL A 176 -3.88 -22.19 14.85
C VAL A 176 -4.19 -21.12 15.90
N VAL A 177 -3.46 -20.02 15.86
CA VAL A 177 -3.65 -18.90 16.80
C VAL A 177 -3.91 -17.62 16.02
N TYR A 178 -4.88 -16.82 16.45
CA TYR A 178 -5.20 -15.53 15.87
C TYR A 178 -4.76 -14.36 16.77
N ASN A 179 -4.25 -13.29 16.17
CA ASN A 179 -3.97 -12.03 16.86
C ASN A 179 -4.21 -10.81 15.95
N ASN A 180 -4.51 -9.65 16.54
CA ASN A 180 -4.55 -8.37 15.82
C ASN A 180 -3.95 -7.22 16.64
N ARG A 181 -3.21 -6.32 15.97
CA ARG A 181 -2.57 -5.14 16.59
C ARG A 181 -2.55 -3.96 15.63
N HIS A 182 -2.73 -2.75 16.14
CA HIS A 182 -2.44 -1.54 15.37
C HIS A 182 -0.94 -1.41 15.13
N VAL A 183 -0.60 -0.85 13.98
CA VAL A 183 0.76 -0.42 13.68
C VAL A 183 0.97 0.94 14.31
N GLU A 184 1.61 0.97 15.47
CA GLU A 184 1.77 2.21 16.25
C GLU A 184 2.85 3.15 15.67
N THR A 185 2.51 3.83 14.57
CA THR A 185 3.33 4.90 13.99
C THR A 185 3.50 6.09 14.95
N ASP A 186 4.44 6.98 14.67
CA ASP A 186 4.65 8.21 15.43
C ASP A 186 3.39 9.10 15.48
N THR A 187 2.66 9.22 14.36
CA THR A 187 1.41 9.98 14.31
C THR A 187 0.28 9.28 15.05
N PHE A 188 0.21 7.95 15.01
CA PHE A 188 -0.73 7.16 15.81
C PHE A 188 -0.50 7.41 17.32
N LYS A 189 0.75 7.25 17.77
CA LYS A 189 1.15 7.47 19.17
C LYS A 189 0.81 8.88 19.64
N LEU A 190 1.03 9.89 18.77
CA LEU A 190 0.69 11.28 19.05
C LEU A 190 -0.82 11.46 19.30
N GLU A 191 -1.68 10.96 18.41
CA GLU A 191 -3.13 11.13 18.57
C GLU A 191 -3.69 10.29 19.72
N LYS A 192 -3.17 9.08 19.93
CA LYS A 192 -3.50 8.23 21.08
C LYS A 192 -3.18 8.93 22.40
N LEU A 193 -2.01 9.56 22.51
CA LEU A 193 -1.62 10.35 23.68
C LEU A 193 -2.54 11.56 23.91
N ARG A 194 -2.99 12.23 22.83
CA ARG A 194 -3.90 13.38 22.91
C ARG A 194 -5.36 12.95 23.13
N ASN A 195 -5.68 11.67 22.96
CA ASN A 195 -7.02 11.09 23.05
C ASN A 195 -8.06 11.82 22.18
N LYS A 196 -7.64 12.28 20.99
CA LYS A 196 -8.52 12.91 19.99
C LYS A 196 -7.89 12.93 18.59
N PRO A 197 -8.71 12.98 17.53
CA PRO A 197 -8.23 13.38 16.20
C PRO A 197 -7.52 14.73 16.27
N SER A 198 -6.33 14.82 15.69
CA SER A 198 -5.47 16.00 15.76
C SER A 198 -4.95 16.45 14.40
N PHE A 199 -4.69 15.51 13.48
CA PHE A 199 -4.34 15.83 12.09
C PHE A 199 -5.60 16.17 11.29
N LEU A 200 -5.56 17.31 10.62
CA LEU A 200 -6.60 17.74 9.70
C LEU A 200 -6.49 16.93 8.40
N PRO A 201 -7.56 16.32 7.87
CA PRO A 201 -7.54 15.67 6.57
C PRO A 201 -7.13 16.65 5.48
N ALA A 202 -6.22 16.25 4.60
CA ALA A 202 -5.58 17.16 3.65
C ALA A 202 -5.40 16.55 2.25
N ILE A 203 -6.31 15.65 1.85
CA ILE A 203 -6.27 15.01 0.53
C ILE A 203 -7.44 15.48 -0.36
N GLN A 204 -8.67 15.42 0.14
CA GLN A 204 -9.87 15.76 -0.61
C GLN A 204 -10.65 16.91 0.03
N GLY A 205 -11.48 17.60 -0.75
CA GLY A 205 -12.39 18.65 -0.29
C GLY A 205 -12.16 19.98 -0.99
N ASP A 206 -12.62 21.05 -0.36
CA ASP A 206 -12.44 22.41 -0.84
C ASP A 206 -10.93 22.75 -0.90
N PRO A 207 -10.42 23.26 -2.04
CA PRO A 207 -8.99 23.49 -2.22
C PRO A 207 -8.34 24.32 -1.11
N LEU A 208 -9.01 25.39 -0.65
CA LEU A 208 -8.50 26.24 0.42
C LEU A 208 -8.45 25.50 1.76
N ALA A 209 -9.44 24.66 2.08
CA ALA A 209 -9.45 23.84 3.28
C ALA A 209 -8.35 22.77 3.25
N VAL A 210 -8.15 22.12 2.10
CA VAL A 210 -7.08 21.13 1.88
C VAL A 210 -5.71 21.77 2.06
N PHE A 211 -5.45 22.89 1.39
CA PHE A 211 -4.18 23.61 1.49
C PHE A 211 -3.90 24.08 2.93
N THR A 212 -4.91 24.65 3.58
CA THR A 212 -4.78 25.14 4.96
C THR A 212 -4.53 24.00 5.93
N SER A 213 -5.24 22.88 5.78
CA SER A 213 -5.03 21.66 6.58
C SER A 213 -3.60 21.12 6.43
N PHE A 214 -3.11 21.04 5.19
CA PHE A 214 -1.75 20.62 4.88
C PHE A 214 -0.70 21.50 5.59
N LEU A 215 -0.83 22.82 5.47
CA LEU A 215 0.09 23.78 6.08
C LEU A 215 0.04 23.74 7.62
N LEU A 216 -1.16 23.70 8.20
CA LEU A 216 -1.34 23.66 9.65
C LEU A 216 -0.77 22.38 10.24
N ASN A 217 -1.01 21.22 9.62
CA ASN A 217 -0.39 19.97 10.05
C ASN A 217 1.13 20.05 10.00
N LEU A 218 1.70 20.58 8.91
CA LEU A 218 3.14 20.74 8.74
C LEU A 218 3.75 21.63 9.84
N VAL A 219 3.12 22.75 10.18
CA VAL A 219 3.63 23.67 11.21
C VAL A 219 3.44 23.11 12.64
N ARG A 220 2.35 22.38 12.90
CA ARG A 220 2.03 21.82 14.23
C ARG A 220 2.84 20.55 14.53
N PHE A 221 2.99 19.68 13.54
CA PHE A 221 3.51 18.32 13.73
C PHE A 221 4.78 18.02 12.93
N GLY A 222 5.21 18.93 12.06
CA GLY A 222 6.34 18.69 11.16
C GLY A 222 6.00 17.75 10.00
N LYS A 223 4.74 17.31 9.88
CA LYS A 223 4.25 16.40 8.84
C LYS A 223 2.91 16.89 8.30
N PRO A 224 2.71 16.91 6.97
CA PRO A 224 1.45 17.39 6.40
C PRO A 224 0.32 16.36 6.49
N LEU A 225 0.65 15.07 6.56
CA LEU A 225 -0.27 13.93 6.55
C LEU A 225 0.09 12.97 7.69
N LYS A 226 -0.88 12.13 8.07
CA LYS A 226 -0.66 11.04 9.05
C LYS A 226 0.18 9.93 8.43
N ASN A 227 1.02 9.29 9.23
CA ASN A 227 1.71 8.05 8.85
C ASN A 227 0.78 6.86 9.13
N ILE A 228 0.23 6.26 8.08
CA ILE A 228 -0.87 5.29 8.23
C ILE A 228 -0.41 3.83 8.26
N SER A 229 0.64 3.45 7.52
CA SER A 229 1.19 2.09 7.48
C SER A 229 0.15 0.96 7.34
N ASN A 230 -0.83 1.14 6.47
CA ASN A 230 -2.02 0.27 6.37
C ASN A 230 -2.08 -0.59 5.10
N THR A 231 -1.19 -0.36 4.13
CA THR A 231 -1.37 -0.82 2.75
C THR A 231 -0.90 -2.27 2.57
N ASN A 232 0.34 -2.57 2.95
CA ASN A 232 0.93 -3.89 2.72
C ASN A 232 1.76 -4.37 3.91
N VAL A 233 2.07 -5.66 3.89
CA VAL A 233 3.03 -6.36 4.74
C VAL A 233 4.00 -7.14 3.86
N PHE A 234 5.29 -7.01 4.10
CA PHE A 234 6.30 -7.72 3.32
C PHE A 234 7.47 -8.16 4.20
N GLU A 235 8.17 -9.20 3.76
CA GLU A 235 9.40 -9.67 4.40
C GLU A 235 10.61 -9.16 3.61
N HIS A 236 11.66 -8.73 4.31
CA HIS A 236 12.99 -8.56 3.75
C HIS A 236 14.08 -8.85 4.77
N SER A 237 15.07 -9.64 4.38
CA SER A 237 16.18 -10.07 5.25
C SER A 237 15.74 -10.68 6.60
N GLY A 238 14.70 -11.50 6.60
CA GLY A 238 14.16 -12.17 7.78
C GLY A 238 13.30 -11.27 8.67
N LYS A 239 13.10 -10.01 8.30
CA LYS A 239 12.29 -9.06 9.06
C LYS A 239 10.96 -8.78 8.36
N LEU A 240 9.92 -8.60 9.15
CA LEU A 240 8.60 -8.23 8.68
C LEU A 240 8.43 -6.71 8.74
N TYR A 241 7.83 -6.14 7.71
CA TYR A 241 7.52 -4.72 7.65
C TYR A 241 6.05 -4.51 7.31
N SER A 242 5.46 -3.51 7.94
CA SER A 242 4.19 -2.90 7.54
C SER A 242 4.47 -1.61 6.79
N ILE A 243 3.69 -1.29 5.75
CA ILE A 243 3.97 -0.11 4.91
C ILE A 243 2.71 0.52 4.32
N ALA A 244 2.77 1.83 4.13
CA ALA A 244 1.93 2.62 3.23
C ALA A 244 2.78 3.68 2.52
N GLU A 245 2.32 4.14 1.36
CA GLU A 245 3.11 4.89 0.37
C GLU A 245 3.52 6.32 0.79
N ASN A 246 3.14 6.73 2.00
CA ASN A 246 3.35 8.08 2.49
C ASN A 246 4.42 8.18 3.58
N ASN A 247 5.01 7.07 4.03
CA ASN A 247 6.06 7.04 5.05
C ASN A 247 7.08 5.92 4.80
N LEU A 248 8.06 5.80 5.70
CA LEU A 248 8.95 4.65 5.80
C LEU A 248 8.20 3.39 6.30
N PRO A 249 8.69 2.19 5.99
CA PRO A 249 8.12 0.95 6.52
C PRO A 249 8.33 0.86 8.02
N GLN A 250 7.36 0.32 8.74
CA GLN A 250 7.45 0.00 10.16
C GLN A 250 7.92 -1.44 10.30
N GLU A 251 9.07 -1.67 10.94
CA GLU A 251 9.51 -3.02 11.31
C GLU A 251 8.55 -3.59 12.36
N ILE A 252 8.12 -4.84 12.18
CA ILE A 252 7.13 -5.51 13.02
C ILE A 252 7.77 -6.72 13.69
N ASP A 253 7.61 -6.82 15.01
CA ASP A 253 7.92 -8.06 15.72
C ASP A 253 6.89 -9.13 15.32
N VAL A 254 7.36 -10.21 14.72
CA VAL A 254 6.47 -11.22 14.12
C VAL A 254 5.67 -12.01 15.15
N LEU A 255 6.09 -12.07 16.41
CA LEU A 255 5.42 -12.86 17.45
C LEU A 255 4.33 -12.06 18.15
N THR A 256 4.62 -10.78 18.41
CA THR A 256 3.74 -9.88 19.17
C THR A 256 2.91 -8.97 18.28
N LEU A 257 3.32 -8.77 17.02
CA LEU A 257 2.84 -7.76 16.07
C LEU A 257 3.11 -6.31 16.48
N GLU A 258 4.01 -6.08 17.44
CA GLU A 258 4.39 -4.74 17.86
C GLU A 258 5.24 -4.02 16.79
N ALA A 259 4.98 -2.73 16.60
CA ALA A 259 5.79 -1.88 15.71
C ALA A 259 7.08 -1.44 16.41
N LEU A 260 8.22 -1.87 15.88
CA LEU A 260 9.57 -1.63 16.43
C LEU A 260 10.16 -0.28 16.00
N GLY A 261 9.74 0.27 14.87
CA GLY A 261 10.16 1.60 14.40
C GLY A 261 10.26 1.69 12.87
N ASP A 262 10.58 2.90 12.38
CA ASP A 262 10.81 3.13 10.96
C ASP A 262 12.10 2.46 10.47
N TRP A 263 12.04 1.83 9.30
CA TRP A 263 13.21 1.30 8.60
C TRP A 263 13.69 2.29 7.52
N ASP A 264 14.75 3.04 7.85
CA ASP A 264 15.35 4.08 7.01
C ASP A 264 16.67 3.63 6.32
N VAL A 265 16.96 2.33 6.36
CA VAL A 265 18.19 1.73 5.81
C VAL A 265 19.44 2.41 6.38
N ASN A 266 19.55 2.47 7.71
CA ASN A 266 20.65 3.11 8.43
C ASN A 266 20.82 4.60 8.07
N GLY A 267 19.69 5.29 7.85
CA GLY A 267 19.63 6.70 7.45
C GLY A 267 19.97 6.98 5.98
N ALA A 268 20.24 5.95 5.16
CA ALA A 268 20.54 6.13 3.74
C ALA A 268 19.28 6.43 2.90
N TRP A 269 18.12 5.98 3.35
CA TRP A 269 16.83 6.24 2.72
C TRP A 269 16.04 7.30 3.49
N ASN A 270 15.53 8.31 2.79
CA ASN A 270 14.86 9.47 3.39
C ASN A 270 13.59 9.89 2.65
N ARG A 271 12.98 8.94 1.94
CA ARG A 271 11.73 9.15 1.18
C ARG A 271 10.65 8.22 1.70
N SER A 272 9.42 8.46 1.27
CA SER A 272 8.40 7.44 1.37
C SER A 272 8.85 6.16 0.66
N PHE A 273 8.25 5.05 1.04
CA PHE A 273 8.56 3.73 0.51
C PHE A 273 7.31 3.21 -0.19
N THR A 274 7.44 2.67 -1.40
CA THR A 274 6.32 2.02 -2.09
C THR A 274 5.76 0.92 -1.20
N ALA A 275 4.45 0.74 -1.21
CA ALA A 275 3.84 -0.41 -0.53
C ALA A 275 4.19 -1.74 -1.21
N HIS A 276 4.80 -1.73 -2.40
CA HIS A 276 5.06 -2.92 -3.21
C HIS A 276 6.53 -3.09 -3.60
N PRO A 277 7.47 -3.12 -2.64
CA PRO A 277 8.86 -3.37 -2.99
C PRO A 277 9.01 -4.80 -3.55
N LYS A 278 9.93 -4.99 -4.49
CA LYS A 278 10.15 -6.29 -5.14
C LYS A 278 11.60 -6.74 -5.02
N ARG A 279 11.80 -8.03 -4.80
CA ARG A 279 13.14 -8.62 -4.80
C ARG A 279 13.60 -8.94 -6.21
N VAL A 280 14.84 -8.55 -6.51
CA VAL A 280 15.48 -8.89 -7.78
C VAL A 280 15.87 -10.37 -7.77
N PRO A 281 15.47 -11.15 -8.78
CA PRO A 281 15.80 -12.56 -8.85
C PRO A 281 17.30 -12.79 -8.94
N GLY A 282 17.81 -13.73 -8.15
CA GLY A 282 19.23 -14.10 -8.13
C GLY A 282 20.07 -13.31 -7.12
N THR A 283 19.91 -11.98 -7.04
CA THR A 283 20.66 -11.17 -6.04
C THR A 283 19.95 -11.12 -4.69
N GLY A 284 18.61 -11.16 -4.68
CA GLY A 284 17.80 -11.00 -3.48
C GLY A 284 17.73 -9.57 -2.96
N GLU A 285 18.31 -8.61 -3.68
CA GLU A 285 18.20 -7.18 -3.37
C GLU A 285 16.77 -6.69 -3.51
N LEU A 286 16.37 -5.71 -2.71
CA LEU A 286 15.02 -5.17 -2.68
C LEU A 286 14.98 -3.83 -3.43
N VAL A 287 14.17 -3.77 -4.48
CA VAL A 287 13.87 -2.52 -5.19
C VAL A 287 12.68 -1.84 -4.53
N THR A 288 12.84 -0.56 -4.27
CA THR A 288 11.81 0.34 -3.73
C THR A 288 11.78 1.65 -4.50
N MET A 289 10.75 2.45 -4.25
CA MET A 289 10.55 3.75 -4.84
C MET A 289 9.86 4.67 -3.83
N GLY A 290 10.22 5.95 -3.83
CA GLY A 290 9.59 6.98 -3.03
C GLY A 290 9.06 8.10 -3.91
N ILE A 291 7.86 8.59 -3.58
CA ILE A 291 7.16 9.64 -4.33
C ILE A 291 7.01 10.87 -3.45
N ALA A 292 7.22 12.04 -4.02
CA ALA A 292 6.98 13.32 -3.36
C ALA A 292 6.21 14.27 -4.27
N ALA A 293 5.36 15.11 -3.71
CA ALA A 293 4.64 16.15 -4.47
C ALA A 293 5.54 17.32 -4.91
N THR A 294 6.85 17.24 -4.66
CA THR A 294 7.89 18.22 -5.04
C THR A 294 9.11 17.49 -5.59
N LYS A 295 9.95 18.18 -6.38
CA LYS A 295 11.15 17.56 -6.96
C LYS A 295 12.20 17.18 -5.91
N PRO A 296 12.94 16.06 -6.09
CA PRO A 296 12.71 15.02 -7.09
C PRO A 296 11.39 14.28 -6.82
N PHE A 297 10.57 14.12 -7.87
CA PHE A 297 9.21 13.60 -7.71
C PHE A 297 9.19 12.10 -7.43
N VAL A 298 10.12 11.36 -8.04
CA VAL A 298 10.23 9.92 -7.89
C VAL A 298 11.71 9.56 -7.75
N GLU A 299 12.05 8.96 -6.61
CA GLU A 299 13.37 8.37 -6.38
C GLU A 299 13.25 6.86 -6.24
N VAL A 300 14.21 6.13 -6.79
CA VAL A 300 14.30 4.66 -6.73
C VAL A 300 15.45 4.28 -5.82
N GLY A 301 15.25 3.25 -5.02
CA GLY A 301 16.27 2.66 -4.15
C GLY A 301 16.43 1.17 -4.44
N VAL A 302 17.68 0.70 -4.41
CA VAL A 302 18.00 -0.73 -4.38
C VAL A 302 18.71 -1.00 -3.07
N ILE A 303 18.17 -1.93 -2.28
CA ILE A 303 18.64 -2.27 -0.94
C ILE A 303 19.27 -3.66 -0.98
N SER A 304 20.40 -3.84 -0.28
CA SER A 304 21.10 -5.11 -0.20
C SER A 304 20.20 -6.25 0.28
N ALA A 305 20.54 -7.48 -0.10
CA ALA A 305 19.77 -8.67 0.27
C ALA A 305 19.69 -8.89 1.80
N ASP A 306 20.66 -8.40 2.56
CA ASP A 306 20.68 -8.41 4.03
C ASP A 306 20.00 -7.18 4.67
N GLY A 307 19.44 -6.29 3.86
CA GLY A 307 18.65 -5.14 4.31
C GLY A 307 19.45 -3.99 4.94
N LYS A 308 20.79 -4.02 4.89
CA LYS A 308 21.65 -3.08 5.63
C LYS A 308 22.13 -1.89 4.82
N GLU A 309 22.25 -2.02 3.51
CA GLU A 309 22.86 -1.00 2.67
C GLU A 309 21.94 -0.59 1.53
N LEU A 310 21.87 0.72 1.27
CA LEU A 310 21.29 1.24 0.04
C LEU A 310 22.36 1.18 -1.06
N VAL A 311 22.33 0.12 -1.88
CA VAL A 311 23.34 -0.16 -2.90
C VAL A 311 23.21 0.76 -4.12
N HIS A 312 22.01 1.30 -4.36
CA HIS A 312 21.77 2.26 -5.44
C HIS A 312 20.61 3.21 -5.08
N LYS A 313 20.74 4.47 -5.50
CA LYS A 313 19.70 5.49 -5.36
C LYS A 313 19.70 6.42 -6.58
N LEU A 314 18.52 6.69 -7.13
CA LEU A 314 18.39 7.50 -8.34
C LEU A 314 17.12 8.35 -8.34
N ASP A 315 17.23 9.61 -8.74
CA ASP A 315 16.11 10.45 -9.17
C ASP A 315 15.75 10.14 -10.63
N LEU A 316 14.49 9.77 -10.90
CA LEU A 316 14.00 9.49 -12.26
C LEU A 316 13.88 10.74 -13.14
N LYS A 317 14.03 11.95 -12.57
CA LYS A 317 13.98 13.25 -13.26
C LYS A 317 12.68 13.49 -14.02
N LEU A 318 11.56 12.98 -13.49
CA LEU A 318 10.24 13.24 -14.06
C LEU A 318 9.88 14.74 -13.97
N ASP A 319 9.06 15.19 -14.91
CA ASP A 319 8.54 16.55 -14.98
C ASP A 319 7.24 16.75 -14.19
N ARG A 320 6.60 15.64 -13.80
CA ARG A 320 5.40 15.57 -12.96
C ARG A 320 5.56 14.51 -11.86
N CYS A 321 4.67 14.55 -10.87
CA CYS A 321 4.54 13.53 -9.83
C CYS A 321 3.39 12.56 -10.18
N PRO A 322 3.69 11.41 -10.82
CA PRO A 322 2.71 10.35 -10.96
C PRO A 322 2.49 9.65 -9.61
N LEU A 323 1.26 9.24 -9.32
CA LEU A 323 0.95 8.34 -8.22
C LEU A 323 1.24 6.90 -8.68
N CYS A 324 2.53 6.56 -8.77
CA CYS A 324 2.99 5.21 -9.14
C CYS A 324 2.90 4.27 -7.94
N HIS A 325 1.86 3.45 -7.89
CA HIS A 325 1.62 2.56 -6.75
C HIS A 325 2.62 1.39 -6.65
N GLU A 326 3.06 0.90 -7.81
CA GLU A 326 3.69 -0.40 -7.96
C GLU A 326 4.96 -0.30 -8.81
N VAL A 327 5.94 -1.15 -8.50
CA VAL A 327 7.22 -1.26 -9.21
C VAL A 327 7.42 -2.68 -9.69
N GLY A 328 7.87 -2.84 -10.93
CA GLY A 328 8.23 -4.14 -11.49
C GLY A 328 9.74 -4.37 -11.44
N VAL A 329 10.14 -5.64 -11.39
CA VAL A 329 11.54 -6.05 -11.53
C VAL A 329 11.62 -7.24 -12.47
N THR A 330 12.75 -7.38 -13.16
CA THR A 330 13.17 -8.60 -13.84
C THR A 330 14.56 -8.97 -13.35
N LYS A 331 15.23 -9.96 -13.97
CA LYS A 331 16.64 -10.24 -13.67
C LYS A 331 17.56 -9.05 -13.94
N ARG A 332 17.28 -8.26 -14.97
CA ARG A 332 18.14 -7.15 -15.42
C ARG A 332 17.55 -5.77 -15.22
N TYR A 333 16.23 -5.64 -15.15
CA TYR A 333 15.56 -4.36 -15.26
C TYR A 333 14.63 -4.05 -14.08
N ILE A 334 14.44 -2.77 -13.82
CA ILE A 334 13.37 -2.19 -13.02
C ILE A 334 12.36 -1.58 -13.99
N VAL A 335 11.07 -1.77 -13.71
CA VAL A 335 9.95 -1.35 -14.54
C VAL A 335 9.08 -0.35 -13.78
N PHE A 336 8.78 0.79 -14.41
CA PHE A 336 8.01 1.88 -13.82
C PHE A 336 6.73 2.17 -14.60
N MET A 337 5.62 2.36 -13.90
CA MET A 337 4.33 2.69 -14.49
C MET A 337 4.07 4.20 -14.38
N ASP A 338 4.27 4.98 -15.45
CA ASP A 338 3.93 6.41 -15.47
C ASP A 338 2.53 6.61 -16.09
N CYS A 339 1.52 6.47 -15.24
CA CYS A 339 0.11 6.69 -15.55
C CYS A 339 -0.28 8.16 -15.30
N PRO A 340 -1.33 8.69 -15.98
CA PRO A 340 -1.75 10.08 -15.84
C PRO A 340 -2.58 10.36 -14.57
N LEU A 341 -2.39 9.57 -13.50
CA LEU A 341 -2.87 9.89 -12.15
C LEU A 341 -1.78 10.67 -11.43
N THR A 342 -2.02 11.95 -11.14
CA THR A 342 -0.96 12.87 -10.70
C THR A 342 -1.27 13.59 -9.40
N VAL A 343 -0.22 13.82 -8.61
CA VAL A 343 -0.24 14.64 -7.39
C VAL A 343 0.38 16.00 -7.70
N ASP A 344 -0.37 17.09 -7.52
CA ASP A 344 0.14 18.44 -7.81
C ASP A 344 -0.35 19.46 -6.77
N VAL A 345 0.58 19.97 -5.96
CA VAL A 345 0.31 21.01 -4.95
C VAL A 345 -0.09 22.33 -5.62
N ASN A 346 0.45 22.64 -6.80
CA ASN A 346 0.08 23.86 -7.52
C ASN A 346 -1.38 23.81 -7.95
N ARG A 347 -1.93 22.62 -8.20
CA ARG A 347 -3.36 22.47 -8.53
C ARG A 347 -4.24 22.98 -7.39
N ILE A 348 -3.87 22.71 -6.14
CA ILE A 348 -4.61 23.22 -4.98
C ILE A 348 -4.55 24.75 -4.89
N ILE A 349 -3.37 25.33 -5.12
CA ILE A 349 -3.16 26.80 -5.08
C ILE A 349 -4.06 27.50 -6.11
N HIS A 350 -4.34 26.86 -7.24
CA HIS A 350 -5.22 27.39 -8.30
C HIS A 350 -6.69 26.94 -8.17
N GLY A 351 -7.10 26.40 -7.02
CA GLY A 351 -8.49 26.01 -6.76
C GLY A 351 -8.92 24.66 -7.35
N GLY A 352 -7.98 23.78 -7.69
CA GLY A 352 -8.24 22.40 -8.12
C GLY A 352 -7.86 21.35 -7.07
N LYS A 353 -7.91 20.06 -7.45
CA LYS A 353 -7.71 18.91 -6.56
C LYS A 353 -6.23 18.52 -6.44
N LEU A 354 -5.79 18.06 -5.25
CA LEU A 354 -4.42 17.55 -5.05
C LEU A 354 -4.10 16.38 -5.98
N ILE A 355 -4.97 15.37 -5.99
CA ILE A 355 -4.85 14.16 -6.82
C ILE A 355 -5.88 14.24 -7.94
N LYS A 356 -5.46 13.99 -9.18
CA LYS A 356 -6.35 14.00 -10.35
C LYS A 356 -5.87 13.02 -11.41
N TYR A 357 -6.82 12.29 -11.99
CA TYR A 357 -6.61 11.57 -13.24
C TYR A 357 -6.77 12.53 -14.43
N GLU A 358 -5.70 12.72 -15.19
CA GLU A 358 -5.67 13.56 -16.38
C GLU A 358 -6.05 12.71 -17.60
N SER A 359 -7.32 12.71 -18.02
CA SER A 359 -7.82 11.82 -19.09
C SER A 359 -7.08 11.96 -20.42
N GLU A 360 -6.63 13.17 -20.75
CA GLU A 360 -5.84 13.48 -21.95
C GLU A 360 -4.32 13.33 -21.72
N GLY A 361 -3.92 12.85 -20.54
CA GLY A 361 -2.53 12.70 -20.15
C GLY A 361 -1.86 11.51 -20.85
N ASN A 362 -0.56 11.66 -21.11
CA ASN A 362 0.25 10.56 -21.64
C ASN A 362 0.43 9.45 -20.58
N ALA A 363 0.41 8.20 -21.02
CA ALA A 363 0.84 7.04 -20.24
C ALA A 363 2.07 6.39 -20.89
N ARG A 364 3.01 5.95 -20.07
CA ARG A 364 4.21 5.24 -20.54
C ARG A 364 4.73 4.26 -19.49
N ILE A 365 5.45 3.25 -19.96
CA ILE A 365 6.16 2.30 -19.10
C ILE A 365 7.65 2.54 -19.28
N GLY A 366 8.38 2.71 -18.18
CA GLY A 366 9.83 2.90 -18.18
C GLY A 366 10.54 1.59 -17.87
N ILE A 367 11.59 1.26 -18.62
CA ILE A 367 12.49 0.14 -18.34
C ILE A 367 13.89 0.69 -18.09
N MET A 368 14.49 0.31 -16.97
CA MET A 368 15.83 0.76 -16.58
C MET A 368 16.66 -0.42 -16.13
N PRO A 369 17.93 -0.56 -16.52
CA PRO A 369 18.84 -1.53 -15.88
C PRO A 369 18.86 -1.32 -14.36
N CYS A 370 19.00 -2.39 -13.56
CA CYS A 370 18.86 -2.29 -12.09
C CYS A 370 19.79 -1.25 -11.43
N TYR A 371 20.98 -1.04 -11.99
CA TYR A 371 21.95 -0.03 -11.53
C TYR A 371 22.18 1.08 -12.56
N GLY A 372 21.19 1.30 -13.43
CA GLY A 372 21.22 2.35 -14.44
C GLY A 372 21.08 3.76 -13.85
N ASP A 373 21.10 4.76 -14.71
CA ASP A 373 20.78 6.14 -14.36
C ASP A 373 19.54 6.65 -15.12
N ALA A 374 19.11 7.88 -14.85
CA ALA A 374 17.93 8.47 -15.50
C ALA A 374 18.04 8.54 -17.03
N GLY A 375 19.26 8.61 -17.58
CA GLY A 375 19.51 8.60 -19.02
C GLY A 375 19.43 7.21 -19.64
N SER A 376 19.56 6.15 -18.84
CA SER A 376 19.44 4.76 -19.27
C SER A 376 18.00 4.23 -19.34
N ILE A 377 17.01 5.04 -18.95
CA ILE A 377 15.60 4.64 -18.96
C ILE A 377 15.06 4.65 -20.39
N HIS A 378 14.55 3.51 -20.83
CA HIS A 378 13.81 3.40 -22.08
C HIS A 378 12.31 3.55 -21.78
N TRP A 379 11.71 4.62 -22.31
CA TRP A 379 10.29 4.93 -22.13
C TRP A 379 9.46 4.46 -23.32
N PHE A 380 8.46 3.62 -23.03
CA PHE A 380 7.53 3.07 -24.01
C PHE A 380 6.18 3.73 -23.86
N LYS A 381 5.67 4.36 -24.92
CA LYS A 381 4.33 4.95 -24.92
C LYS A 381 3.29 3.84 -24.95
N VAL A 382 2.32 3.88 -24.04
CA VAL A 382 1.19 2.92 -23.98
C VAL A 382 -0.13 3.68 -24.05
N LYS A 383 -1.25 2.98 -24.27
CA LYS A 383 -2.58 3.60 -24.18
C LYS A 383 -2.81 4.18 -22.78
N PRO A 384 -3.41 5.39 -22.66
CA PRO A 384 -3.82 5.94 -21.36
C PRO A 384 -4.57 4.92 -20.51
N ASN A 385 -4.17 4.82 -19.24
CA ASN A 385 -4.71 3.87 -18.28
C ASN A 385 -4.31 4.23 -16.86
N CYS A 386 -5.01 3.66 -15.89
CA CYS A 386 -4.57 3.57 -14.50
C CYS A 386 -4.29 2.10 -14.18
N THR A 387 -3.09 1.81 -13.69
CA THR A 387 -2.69 0.47 -13.26
C THR A 387 -2.14 0.60 -11.84
N PHE A 388 -2.86 0.07 -10.87
CA PHE A 388 -2.38 0.05 -9.48
C PHE A 388 -1.48 -1.14 -9.24
N HIS A 389 -1.88 -2.35 -9.64
CA HIS A 389 -1.12 -3.56 -9.35
C HIS A 389 -0.67 -4.31 -10.60
N ILE A 390 0.49 -4.96 -10.49
CA ILE A 390 1.04 -5.85 -11.50
C ILE A 390 1.09 -7.27 -10.97
N PHE A 391 0.82 -8.25 -11.83
CA PHE A 391 1.09 -9.65 -11.53
C PHE A 391 2.58 -9.91 -11.49
N ASN A 392 3.28 -9.53 -12.56
CA ASN A 392 4.71 -9.79 -12.71
C ASN A 392 5.32 -9.01 -13.88
N CYS A 393 6.64 -8.91 -13.86
CA CYS A 393 7.44 -8.50 -15.01
C CYS A 393 8.48 -9.58 -15.31
N PHE A 394 8.75 -9.87 -16.57
CA PHE A 394 9.80 -10.82 -16.94
C PHE A 394 10.38 -10.53 -18.33
N GLU A 395 11.52 -11.13 -18.61
CA GLU A 395 12.19 -11.02 -19.91
C GLU A 395 11.83 -12.21 -20.80
N ASP A 396 11.51 -11.93 -22.07
CA ASP A 396 11.25 -12.92 -23.12
C ASP A 396 11.97 -12.50 -24.41
N GLY A 397 13.19 -13.00 -24.59
CA GLY A 397 14.08 -12.58 -25.67
C GLY A 397 14.46 -11.11 -25.56
N ASP A 398 14.17 -10.34 -26.61
CA ASP A 398 14.38 -8.88 -26.68
C ASP A 398 13.21 -8.08 -26.08
N GLU A 399 12.21 -8.73 -25.48
CA GLU A 399 11.03 -8.08 -24.90
C GLU A 399 11.05 -8.17 -23.37
N VAL A 400 10.60 -7.11 -22.70
CA VAL A 400 10.15 -7.16 -21.30
C VAL A 400 8.63 -7.21 -21.32
N VAL A 401 8.08 -8.23 -20.69
CA VAL A 401 6.64 -8.46 -20.56
C VAL A 401 6.20 -7.96 -19.19
N VAL A 402 5.14 -7.15 -19.17
CA VAL A 402 4.48 -6.65 -17.97
C VAL A 402 3.05 -7.18 -17.97
N TRP A 403 2.67 -7.92 -16.93
CA TRP A 403 1.29 -8.32 -16.69
C TRP A 403 0.75 -7.54 -15.52
N GLY A 404 -0.39 -6.87 -15.69
CA GLY A 404 -1.02 -6.10 -14.61
C GLY A 404 -2.51 -5.90 -14.76
N CYS A 405 -3.11 -5.31 -13.75
CA CYS A 405 -4.54 -5.01 -13.69
C CYS A 405 -4.75 -3.57 -14.19
N ARG A 406 -5.33 -3.42 -15.38
CA ARG A 406 -5.48 -2.13 -16.08
C ARG A 406 -6.93 -1.65 -16.04
N ALA A 407 -7.15 -0.40 -15.63
CA ALA A 407 -8.39 0.35 -15.82
C ALA A 407 -8.17 1.54 -16.78
N LEU A 408 -9.24 2.09 -17.36
CA LEU A 408 -9.14 3.25 -18.27
C LEU A 408 -9.17 4.60 -17.54
N ALA A 409 -9.56 4.60 -16.26
CA ALA A 409 -9.61 5.75 -15.36
C ALA A 409 -9.21 5.33 -13.94
N SER A 410 -9.12 6.29 -13.01
CA SER A 410 -8.70 6.04 -11.62
C SER A 410 -9.89 6.01 -10.67
N ALA A 411 -9.90 5.03 -9.76
CA ALA A 411 -10.80 4.98 -8.60
C ALA A 411 -10.34 5.90 -7.43
N ILE A 412 -9.12 6.45 -7.51
CA ILE A 412 -8.55 7.40 -6.54
C ILE A 412 -8.55 8.81 -7.14
N PRO A 413 -8.93 9.87 -6.39
CA PRO A 413 -9.25 9.89 -4.96
C PRO A 413 -10.67 9.38 -4.59
N GLY A 414 -11.50 9.04 -5.57
CA GLY A 414 -12.92 8.68 -5.36
C GLY A 414 -13.87 9.88 -5.49
N PRO A 415 -15.20 9.67 -5.34
CA PRO A 415 -16.23 10.68 -5.53
C PRO A 415 -16.09 11.90 -4.59
N ASP A 416 -16.61 13.07 -5.00
CA ASP A 416 -16.54 14.33 -4.27
C ASP A 416 -17.68 14.28 -3.26
N PRO A 417 -17.43 14.63 -1.99
CA PRO A 417 -18.42 14.53 -0.93
C PRO A 417 -19.75 15.27 -1.20
N GLY A 418 -19.76 16.25 -2.13
CA GLY A 418 -20.91 17.06 -2.48
C GLY A 418 -21.65 16.68 -3.77
N SER A 419 -21.16 15.73 -4.58
CA SER A 419 -21.84 15.34 -5.82
C SER A 419 -22.97 14.36 -5.52
N LYS A 420 -24.23 14.82 -5.62
CA LYS A 420 -25.42 13.97 -5.38
C LYS A 420 -25.73 12.97 -6.50
N GLU A 421 -24.98 13.00 -7.59
CA GLU A 421 -25.10 12.06 -8.69
C GLU A 421 -23.68 11.78 -9.20
N PHE A 422 -23.48 10.62 -9.82
CA PHE A 422 -22.27 10.22 -10.54
C PHE A 422 -22.01 11.12 -11.78
N ALA A 423 -21.99 12.45 -11.62
CA ALA A 423 -21.55 13.45 -12.59
C ALA A 423 -20.03 13.46 -12.83
N TRP A 424 -19.41 12.29 -12.66
CA TRP A 424 -17.98 12.00 -12.71
C TRP A 424 -17.56 11.55 -14.11
N PHE A 425 -18.53 11.00 -14.84
CA PHE A 425 -18.38 10.51 -16.19
C PHE A 425 -19.17 11.42 -17.12
N PRO A 426 -18.70 11.67 -18.36
CA PRO A 426 -19.51 12.31 -19.36
C PRO A 426 -20.74 11.43 -19.62
N THR A 427 -21.83 11.67 -18.89
CA THR A 427 -23.16 11.23 -19.29
C THR A 427 -23.43 11.94 -20.61
N LYS A 428 -23.31 11.17 -21.70
CA LYS A 428 -23.63 11.56 -23.08
C LYS A 428 -22.58 12.45 -23.76
N SER A 429 -21.57 11.83 -24.39
CA SER A 429 -21.44 12.11 -25.82
C SER A 429 -22.53 11.31 -26.53
N LYS A 430 -23.74 11.89 -26.70
CA LYS A 430 -24.63 11.40 -27.76
C LYS A 430 -23.79 11.41 -29.04
N PRO A 431 -23.68 10.31 -29.79
CA PRO A 431 -23.02 10.39 -31.08
C PRO A 431 -23.74 11.47 -31.89
N ALA A 432 -22.98 12.34 -32.55
CA ALA A 432 -23.53 13.15 -33.63
C ALA A 432 -24.31 12.20 -34.56
N PRO A 433 -25.51 12.58 -35.04
CA PRO A 433 -26.31 11.68 -35.88
C PRO A 433 -25.46 11.23 -37.07
N GLY A 434 -25.20 9.92 -37.18
CA GLY A 434 -24.49 9.34 -38.33
C GLY A 434 -23.17 8.59 -38.07
N LYS A 435 -22.74 8.34 -36.82
CA LYS A 435 -21.65 7.38 -36.56
C LYS A 435 -22.18 5.97 -36.22
N PRO A 436 -21.55 4.88 -36.73
CA PRO A 436 -21.97 3.51 -36.46
C PRO A 436 -21.92 3.18 -34.96
N PHE A 437 -22.78 2.24 -34.56
CA PHE A 437 -22.94 1.75 -33.20
C PHE A 437 -21.87 0.68 -32.89
N GLU A 438 -20.59 1.04 -32.94
CA GLU A 438 -19.48 0.22 -32.46
C GLU A 438 -18.64 1.11 -31.50
N ASP A 439 -18.33 0.60 -30.31
CA ASP A 439 -17.52 1.23 -29.24
C ASP A 439 -18.21 2.19 -28.24
N ALA A 440 -19.36 1.80 -27.67
CA ALA A 440 -19.74 2.35 -26.36
C ALA A 440 -18.94 1.62 -25.26
N ILE A 441 -17.88 2.25 -24.74
CA ILE A 441 -17.15 1.78 -23.56
C ILE A 441 -18.13 1.78 -22.37
N SER A 442 -18.38 0.62 -21.79
CA SER A 442 -19.25 0.48 -20.61
C SER A 442 -18.60 1.09 -19.36
N GLU A 443 -19.40 1.59 -18.42
CA GLU A 443 -18.92 2.24 -17.18
C GLU A 443 -18.01 1.31 -16.35
N ASP A 444 -18.18 -0.01 -16.47
CA ASP A 444 -17.30 -1.00 -15.84
C ASP A 444 -15.88 -1.01 -16.44
N GLN A 445 -15.72 -0.79 -17.74
CA GLN A 445 -14.40 -0.74 -18.37
C GLN A 445 -13.63 0.53 -17.99
N LEU A 446 -14.32 1.57 -17.50
CA LEU A 446 -13.68 2.81 -17.08
C LEU A 446 -12.93 2.65 -15.76
N LEU A 447 -13.60 2.14 -14.72
CA LEU A 447 -13.04 2.09 -13.37
C LEU A 447 -12.46 0.73 -12.99
N PHE A 448 -12.85 -0.33 -13.68
CA PHE A 448 -12.53 -1.66 -13.19
C PHE A 448 -11.31 -2.22 -13.89
N HIS A 449 -10.40 -2.73 -13.07
CA HIS A 449 -9.16 -3.27 -13.55
C HIS A 449 -9.39 -4.66 -14.15
N ARG A 450 -8.65 -4.93 -15.21
CA ARG A 450 -8.65 -6.21 -15.91
C ARG A 450 -7.22 -6.62 -16.25
N PRO A 451 -6.89 -7.92 -16.19
CA PRO A 451 -5.62 -8.45 -16.63
C PRO A 451 -5.25 -7.98 -18.03
N TYR A 452 -4.08 -7.39 -18.13
CA TYR A 452 -3.57 -6.76 -19.32
C TYR A 452 -2.08 -7.10 -19.48
N GLU A 453 -1.67 -7.25 -20.72
CA GLU A 453 -0.29 -7.55 -21.09
C GLU A 453 0.29 -6.40 -21.90
N TRP A 454 1.48 -5.95 -21.52
CA TRP A 454 2.34 -5.12 -22.34
C TRP A 454 3.63 -5.88 -22.64
N ARG A 455 3.97 -6.02 -23.92
CA ARG A 455 5.27 -6.51 -24.38
C ARG A 455 6.05 -5.35 -24.96
N LEU A 456 7.21 -5.09 -24.37
CA LEU A 456 8.03 -3.90 -24.61
C LEU A 456 9.35 -4.35 -25.23
N ASN A 457 9.54 -4.14 -26.53
CA ASN A 457 10.75 -4.58 -27.22
C ASN A 457 11.90 -3.61 -26.95
N VAL A 458 12.87 -4.01 -26.14
CA VAL A 458 13.97 -3.14 -25.71
C VAL A 458 14.95 -2.79 -26.84
N ARG A 459 14.92 -3.52 -27.95
CA ARG A 459 15.78 -3.28 -29.11
C ARG A 459 15.13 -2.36 -30.15
N THR A 460 13.84 -2.57 -30.46
CA THR A 460 13.14 -1.81 -31.51
C THR A 460 12.35 -0.63 -30.99
N GLY A 461 11.99 -0.63 -29.70
CA GLY A 461 11.08 0.35 -29.11
C GLY A 461 9.59 0.03 -29.32
N ASP A 462 9.27 -1.10 -29.97
CA ASP A 462 7.90 -1.49 -30.26
C ASP A 462 7.14 -1.89 -28.99
N VAL A 463 5.84 -1.56 -28.97
CA VAL A 463 4.91 -1.93 -27.90
C VAL A 463 3.80 -2.77 -28.50
N LYS A 464 3.56 -3.94 -27.91
CA LYS A 464 2.35 -4.73 -28.13
C LYS A 464 1.58 -4.78 -26.83
N GLU A 465 0.29 -4.50 -26.89
CA GLU A 465 -0.54 -4.48 -25.68
C GLU A 465 -1.92 -5.09 -25.93
N ARG A 466 -2.43 -5.88 -24.99
CA ARG A 466 -3.72 -6.58 -25.12
C ARG A 466 -4.38 -6.88 -23.77
N ASN A 467 -5.71 -6.95 -23.78
CA ASN A 467 -6.48 -7.54 -22.67
C ASN A 467 -6.38 -9.06 -22.80
N VAL A 468 -5.89 -9.75 -21.75
CA VAL A 468 -5.60 -11.19 -21.83
C VAL A 468 -6.81 -12.07 -21.56
N ILE A 469 -7.87 -11.54 -20.94
CA ILE A 469 -9.11 -12.29 -20.65
C ILE A 469 -10.29 -11.84 -21.53
N GLY A 470 -10.13 -10.85 -22.40
CA GLY A 470 -11.23 -10.26 -23.15
C GLY A 470 -12.14 -9.35 -22.30
N ALA A 471 -13.11 -8.69 -22.95
CA ALA A 471 -13.95 -7.68 -22.31
C ALA A 471 -15.11 -8.26 -21.46
N ASN A 472 -15.54 -9.50 -21.75
CA ASN A 472 -16.76 -10.09 -21.19
C ASN A 472 -16.57 -10.84 -19.86
N ASN A 473 -15.32 -11.01 -19.41
CA ASN A 473 -15.02 -11.69 -18.15
C ASN A 473 -15.27 -10.78 -16.94
N PHE A 474 -15.15 -11.31 -15.72
CA PHE A 474 -15.25 -10.48 -14.53
C PHE A 474 -14.08 -9.49 -14.42
N PRO A 475 -14.30 -8.26 -13.93
CA PRO A 475 -13.19 -7.43 -13.50
C PRO A 475 -12.52 -8.02 -12.26
N MET A 476 -11.23 -7.73 -12.07
CA MET A 476 -10.44 -8.34 -11.00
C MET A 476 -9.23 -7.48 -10.64
N GLU A 477 -8.79 -7.57 -9.39
CA GLU A 477 -7.68 -6.78 -8.85
C GLU A 477 -6.91 -7.59 -7.77
N PHE A 478 -5.89 -6.99 -7.17
CA PHE A 478 -5.01 -7.61 -6.19
C PHE A 478 -4.38 -8.91 -6.74
N PRO A 479 -3.58 -8.79 -7.81
CA PRO A 479 -2.91 -9.91 -8.44
C PRO A 479 -1.86 -10.52 -7.50
N ILE A 480 -1.77 -11.84 -7.56
CA ILE A 480 -0.90 -12.68 -6.74
C ILE A 480 -0.25 -13.71 -7.67
N ILE A 481 1.00 -14.03 -7.40
CA ILE A 481 1.72 -15.14 -8.05
C ILE A 481 2.44 -15.96 -6.98
N ASN A 482 2.96 -17.13 -7.35
CA ASN A 482 3.98 -17.79 -6.53
C ASN A 482 5.22 -16.89 -6.47
N GLY A 483 5.54 -16.34 -5.29
CA GLY A 483 6.63 -15.36 -5.11
C GLY A 483 8.01 -15.86 -5.53
N ALA A 484 8.23 -17.18 -5.66
CA ALA A 484 9.45 -17.74 -6.22
C ALA A 484 9.68 -17.36 -7.69
N PHE A 485 8.64 -16.88 -8.38
CA PHE A 485 8.67 -16.47 -9.78
C PHE A 485 8.56 -14.95 -9.98
N THR A 486 8.59 -14.14 -8.93
CA THR A 486 8.71 -12.68 -9.08
C THR A 486 9.91 -12.35 -9.96
N GLY A 487 9.74 -11.52 -10.98
CA GLY A 487 10.79 -11.15 -11.93
C GLY A 487 11.19 -12.24 -12.94
N LEU A 488 10.54 -13.40 -12.90
CA LEU A 488 10.75 -14.55 -13.77
C LEU A 488 9.47 -14.87 -14.55
N LYS A 489 9.60 -15.51 -15.72
CA LYS A 489 8.42 -15.97 -16.45
C LYS A 489 7.64 -17.00 -15.61
N ASN A 490 6.35 -16.77 -15.47
CA ASN A 490 5.43 -17.59 -14.68
C ASN A 490 4.24 -18.04 -15.55
N LYS A 491 3.62 -19.17 -15.19
CA LYS A 491 2.50 -19.80 -15.90
C LYS A 491 1.15 -19.48 -15.28
N TYR A 492 1.11 -19.23 -13.98
CA TYR A 492 -0.11 -19.04 -13.22
C TYR A 492 -0.13 -17.69 -12.52
N GLY A 493 -1.32 -17.09 -12.47
CA GLY A 493 -1.62 -15.93 -11.65
C GLY A 493 -2.93 -16.11 -10.92
N TYR A 494 -3.08 -15.44 -9.79
CA TYR A 494 -4.30 -15.45 -8.99
C TYR A 494 -4.73 -14.01 -8.72
N THR A 495 -6.02 -13.78 -8.52
CA THR A 495 -6.55 -12.43 -8.33
C THR A 495 -7.92 -12.49 -7.68
N GLN A 496 -8.34 -11.38 -7.10
CA GLN A 496 -9.63 -11.23 -6.45
C GLN A 496 -10.65 -10.70 -7.45
N VAL A 497 -11.81 -11.35 -7.55
CA VAL A 497 -12.87 -11.04 -8.52
C VAL A 497 -13.78 -9.96 -7.98
N CYS A 498 -13.86 -8.84 -8.69
CA CYS A 498 -14.68 -7.69 -8.30
C CYS A 498 -16.17 -8.02 -8.48
N HIS A 499 -16.98 -7.71 -7.46
CA HIS A 499 -18.44 -7.81 -7.55
C HIS A 499 -19.03 -6.49 -8.06
N CYS A 500 -19.43 -6.44 -9.34
CA CYS A 500 -19.81 -5.21 -10.04
C CYS A 500 -20.91 -4.38 -9.36
N ASP A 501 -21.92 -5.04 -8.80
CA ASP A 501 -23.07 -4.34 -8.17
C ASP A 501 -22.65 -3.54 -6.92
N SER A 502 -21.61 -4.00 -6.21
CA SER A 502 -21.13 -3.38 -4.96
C SER A 502 -20.34 -2.08 -5.15
N ILE A 503 -19.73 -1.89 -6.33
CA ILE A 503 -18.89 -0.70 -6.62
C ILE A 503 -19.75 0.50 -6.98
N SER A 504 -20.91 0.28 -7.61
CA SER A 504 -21.88 1.33 -7.95
C SER A 504 -22.41 2.10 -6.73
N SER A 505 -22.24 1.57 -5.51
CA SER A 505 -22.67 2.21 -4.27
C SER A 505 -21.52 2.75 -3.42
N THR A 506 -20.31 2.21 -3.51
CA THR A 506 -19.25 2.44 -2.49
C THR A 506 -17.98 3.12 -2.99
N GLY A 507 -17.69 3.10 -4.29
CA GLY A 507 -16.39 3.52 -4.83
C GLY A 507 -15.22 2.57 -4.49
N MET A 508 -15.44 1.51 -3.71
CA MET A 508 -14.46 0.48 -3.35
C MET A 508 -14.91 -0.88 -3.90
N GLY A 509 -13.97 -1.65 -4.46
CA GLY A 509 -14.27 -3.00 -4.92
C GLY A 509 -14.50 -3.95 -3.77
N ARG A 510 -15.69 -4.57 -3.68
CA ARG A 510 -15.84 -5.81 -2.91
C ARG A 510 -15.44 -7.00 -3.78
N PHE A 511 -14.82 -8.00 -3.16
CA PHE A 511 -14.27 -9.15 -3.88
C PHE A 511 -15.04 -10.43 -3.55
N GLY A 512 -15.99 -10.81 -4.40
CA GLY A 512 -16.89 -11.94 -4.18
C GLY A 512 -16.36 -13.30 -4.64
N GLY A 513 -15.08 -13.38 -5.00
CA GLY A 513 -14.46 -14.62 -5.46
C GLY A 513 -12.98 -14.45 -5.77
N LEU A 514 -12.37 -15.53 -6.22
CA LEU A 514 -10.98 -15.58 -6.69
C LEU A 514 -10.95 -16.12 -8.12
N ALA A 515 -9.93 -15.73 -8.89
CA ALA A 515 -9.66 -16.27 -10.21
C ALA A 515 -8.24 -16.82 -10.29
N LYS A 516 -8.07 -17.95 -10.99
CA LYS A 516 -6.79 -18.53 -11.39
C LYS A 516 -6.63 -18.34 -12.90
N LEU A 517 -5.58 -17.65 -13.32
CA LEU A 517 -5.24 -17.33 -14.70
C LEU A 517 -4.14 -18.29 -15.18
N PHE A 518 -4.32 -18.85 -16.37
CA PHE A 518 -3.38 -19.78 -16.99
C PHE A 518 -2.70 -19.07 -18.17
N PHE A 519 -1.60 -18.35 -17.92
CA PHE A 519 -1.00 -17.43 -18.87
C PHE A 519 -0.46 -18.08 -20.16
N GLU A 520 -0.14 -19.37 -20.13
CA GLU A 520 0.34 -20.13 -21.30
C GLU A 520 -0.78 -20.89 -22.03
N GLU A 521 -1.97 -21.03 -21.43
CA GLU A 521 -3.11 -21.76 -22.02
C GLU A 521 -4.05 -20.77 -22.71
N GLN A 522 -3.94 -20.66 -24.03
CA GLN A 522 -4.82 -19.81 -24.84
C GLN A 522 -6.04 -20.57 -25.32
N ASN A 523 -7.22 -19.96 -25.20
CA ASN A 523 -8.42 -20.40 -25.86
C ASN A 523 -8.33 -20.02 -27.35
N THR A 524 -8.28 -21.03 -28.21
CA THR A 524 -8.05 -20.90 -29.66
C THR A 524 -9.13 -20.13 -30.40
N GLU A 525 -10.33 -19.99 -29.82
CA GLU A 525 -11.46 -19.32 -30.48
C GLU A 525 -11.49 -17.80 -30.22
N GLU A 526 -10.97 -17.34 -29.07
CA GLU A 526 -11.10 -15.93 -28.62
C GLU A 526 -9.75 -15.22 -28.42
N GLY A 527 -8.63 -15.95 -28.42
CA GLY A 527 -7.30 -15.41 -28.10
C GLY A 527 -7.14 -14.97 -26.63
N SER A 528 -8.13 -15.30 -25.79
CA SER A 528 -8.12 -15.11 -24.34
C SER A 528 -7.37 -16.26 -23.66
N ILE A 529 -6.83 -16.03 -22.47
CA ILE A 529 -6.25 -17.09 -21.64
C ILE A 529 -7.35 -17.87 -20.91
N LYS A 530 -7.08 -19.12 -20.54
CA LYS A 530 -7.95 -19.88 -19.65
C LYS A 530 -7.99 -19.23 -18.26
N VAL A 531 -9.19 -19.15 -17.69
CA VAL A 531 -9.43 -18.65 -16.32
C VAL A 531 -10.37 -19.60 -15.60
N GLU A 532 -10.03 -19.95 -14.36
CA GLU A 532 -10.90 -20.69 -13.44
C GLU A 532 -11.36 -19.74 -12.32
N TYR A 533 -12.64 -19.81 -11.96
CA TYR A 533 -13.25 -18.93 -10.96
C TYR A 533 -13.71 -19.73 -9.74
N HIS A 534 -13.28 -19.31 -8.56
CA HIS A 534 -13.77 -19.78 -7.28
C HIS A 534 -14.66 -18.68 -6.70
N MET A 535 -15.96 -18.74 -6.98
CA MET A 535 -16.93 -17.75 -6.50
C MET A 535 -17.41 -18.12 -5.10
N PHE A 536 -17.48 -17.15 -4.21
CA PHE A 536 -18.04 -17.36 -2.88
C PHE A 536 -19.57 -17.30 -2.92
N GLU A 537 -20.19 -17.73 -1.83
CA GLU A 537 -21.62 -17.56 -1.64
C GLU A 537 -22.02 -16.08 -1.63
N ARG A 538 -23.31 -15.82 -1.77
CA ARG A 538 -23.84 -14.46 -1.81
C ARG A 538 -23.46 -13.68 -0.54
N ASN A 539 -23.20 -12.38 -0.69
CA ASN A 539 -22.85 -11.47 0.41
C ASN A 539 -21.59 -11.88 1.19
N THR A 540 -20.71 -12.64 0.54
CA THR A 540 -19.44 -13.09 1.10
C THR A 540 -18.29 -12.51 0.31
N TYR A 541 -17.40 -11.80 0.99
CA TYR A 541 -16.33 -11.02 0.36
C TYR A 541 -14.99 -11.31 1.02
N CYS A 542 -13.93 -11.30 0.21
CA CYS A 542 -12.58 -11.57 0.69
C CYS A 542 -11.65 -10.36 0.62
N SER A 543 -10.54 -10.44 1.37
CA SER A 543 -9.41 -9.52 1.27
C SER A 543 -8.12 -10.19 1.74
N GLY A 544 -6.98 -9.65 1.31
CA GLY A 544 -5.67 -10.11 1.75
C GLY A 544 -5.21 -11.45 1.19
N ALA A 545 -5.75 -11.90 0.06
CA ALA A 545 -5.38 -13.18 -0.52
C ALA A 545 -3.86 -13.29 -0.73
N ALA A 546 -3.29 -14.45 -0.39
CA ALA A 546 -1.87 -14.75 -0.50
C ALA A 546 -1.63 -16.19 -0.99
N PHE A 547 -0.60 -16.39 -1.80
CA PHE A 547 -0.17 -17.71 -2.22
C PHE A 547 0.73 -18.37 -1.16
N VAL A 548 0.39 -19.60 -0.78
CA VAL A 548 1.13 -20.42 0.17
C VAL A 548 1.73 -21.61 -0.59
N ARG A 549 3.06 -21.61 -0.73
CA ARG A 549 3.76 -22.72 -1.40
C ARG A 549 3.69 -23.99 -0.54
N LYS A 550 3.38 -25.12 -1.17
CA LYS A 550 3.44 -26.44 -0.55
C LYS A 550 4.87 -26.80 -0.12
N GLU A 551 5.04 -27.33 1.09
CA GLU A 551 6.34 -27.87 1.52
C GLU A 551 6.76 -29.02 0.60
N GLY A 552 7.94 -28.91 0.00
CA GLY A 552 8.43 -29.89 -0.99
C GLY A 552 7.72 -29.84 -2.35
N GLY A 553 6.85 -28.85 -2.60
CA GLY A 553 6.20 -28.66 -3.90
C GLY A 553 7.20 -28.37 -5.03
N ALA A 554 6.99 -28.99 -6.18
CA ALA A 554 7.89 -28.93 -7.34
C ALA A 554 7.35 -28.01 -8.45
N GLU A 555 6.03 -28.02 -8.66
CA GLU A 555 5.37 -27.24 -9.69
C GLU A 555 5.05 -25.81 -9.23
N GLU A 556 4.78 -24.92 -10.18
CA GLU A 556 4.55 -23.50 -9.90
C GLU A 556 3.28 -23.26 -9.08
N ASP A 557 2.22 -24.02 -9.34
CA ASP A 557 0.94 -23.98 -8.62
C ASP A 557 0.80 -25.10 -7.58
N ASP A 558 1.91 -25.69 -7.09
CA ASP A 558 1.90 -26.56 -5.92
C ASP A 558 1.73 -25.72 -4.65
N GLY A 559 0.48 -25.50 -4.23
CA GLY A 559 0.21 -24.70 -3.05
C GLY A 559 -1.27 -24.48 -2.77
N TRP A 560 -1.53 -23.40 -2.05
CA TRP A 560 -2.87 -22.95 -1.70
C TRP A 560 -2.98 -21.43 -1.82
N ILE A 561 -4.19 -20.93 -2.02
CA ILE A 561 -4.52 -19.55 -1.71
C ILE A 561 -5.12 -19.51 -0.32
N ILE A 562 -4.60 -18.64 0.55
CA ILE A 562 -5.23 -18.29 1.82
C ILE A 562 -5.78 -16.87 1.74
N THR A 563 -7.00 -16.64 2.24
CA THR A 563 -7.63 -15.32 2.23
C THR A 563 -8.58 -15.15 3.42
N PHE A 564 -8.73 -13.92 3.92
CA PHE A 564 -9.78 -13.62 4.90
C PHE A 564 -11.11 -13.41 4.17
N VAL A 565 -12.19 -13.92 4.76
CA VAL A 565 -13.53 -13.90 4.18
C VAL A 565 -14.52 -13.41 5.23
N HIS A 566 -15.38 -12.47 4.87
CA HIS A 566 -16.46 -11.97 5.72
C HIS A 566 -17.80 -12.21 5.05
N HIS A 567 -18.72 -12.81 5.80
CA HIS A 567 -20.10 -12.97 5.38
C HIS A 567 -20.94 -11.86 6.01
N GLU A 568 -21.49 -10.96 5.20
CA GLU A 568 -22.13 -9.73 5.70
C GLU A 568 -23.46 -10.00 6.44
N ASP A 569 -24.26 -10.97 5.99
CA ASP A 569 -25.54 -11.28 6.66
C ASP A 569 -25.37 -11.93 8.05
N THR A 570 -24.40 -12.83 8.20
CA THR A 570 -24.14 -13.55 9.47
C THR A 570 -23.11 -12.83 10.34
N ASN A 571 -22.40 -11.87 9.77
CA ASN A 571 -21.26 -11.16 10.37
C ASN A 571 -20.13 -12.10 10.84
N ILE A 572 -20.00 -13.27 10.21
CA ILE A 572 -18.95 -14.25 10.51
C ILE A 572 -17.72 -13.94 9.65
N CYS A 573 -16.55 -13.95 10.26
CA CYS A 573 -15.26 -13.91 9.56
C CYS A 573 -14.55 -15.26 9.63
N GLN A 574 -13.99 -15.67 8.50
CA GLN A 574 -13.21 -16.90 8.37
C GLN A 574 -11.92 -16.64 7.59
N ALA A 575 -10.97 -17.57 7.66
CA ALA A 575 -9.90 -17.70 6.68
C ALA A 575 -10.13 -18.96 5.85
N TYR A 576 -10.11 -18.83 4.53
CA TYR A 576 -10.27 -19.95 3.60
C TYR A 576 -8.91 -20.38 3.07
N ILE A 577 -8.67 -21.69 3.02
CA ILE A 577 -7.52 -22.32 2.36
C ILE A 577 -8.06 -23.05 1.12
N ILE A 578 -7.62 -22.64 -0.06
CA ILE A 578 -8.12 -23.13 -1.35
C ILE A 578 -6.97 -23.79 -2.10
N ASP A 579 -7.14 -25.06 -2.49
CA ASP A 579 -6.14 -25.81 -3.25
C ASP A 579 -6.03 -25.26 -4.67
N THR A 580 -4.83 -24.83 -5.06
CA THR A 580 -4.60 -24.24 -6.37
C THR A 580 -4.70 -25.24 -7.52
N LYS A 581 -4.56 -26.55 -7.27
CA LYS A 581 -4.76 -27.61 -8.26
C LYS A 581 -6.21 -28.05 -8.39
N ASN A 582 -6.99 -27.88 -7.33
CA ASN A 582 -8.42 -28.18 -7.29
C ASN A 582 -9.24 -26.89 -7.08
N PHE A 583 -8.92 -25.85 -7.84
CA PHE A 583 -9.36 -24.47 -7.58
C PHE A 583 -10.88 -24.26 -7.60
N LEU A 584 -11.60 -25.06 -8.38
CA LEU A 584 -13.06 -25.00 -8.50
C LEU A 584 -13.82 -25.69 -7.36
N ASN A 585 -13.14 -26.48 -6.53
CA ASN A 585 -13.77 -27.18 -5.41
C ASN A 585 -13.90 -26.27 -4.19
N GLU A 586 -14.68 -26.70 -3.20
CA GLU A 586 -14.76 -26.04 -1.89
C GLU A 586 -13.37 -25.86 -1.24
N PRO A 587 -13.17 -24.80 -0.41
CA PRO A 587 -11.97 -24.66 0.39
C PRO A 587 -11.66 -25.92 1.20
N VAL A 588 -10.40 -26.35 1.20
CA VAL A 588 -9.95 -27.53 1.96
C VAL A 588 -10.06 -27.31 3.47
N ALA A 589 -9.96 -26.05 3.91
CA ALA A 589 -10.23 -25.65 5.28
C ALA A 589 -10.90 -24.26 5.33
N LYS A 590 -11.86 -24.11 6.24
CA LYS A 590 -12.50 -22.83 6.62
C LYS A 590 -12.28 -22.63 8.13
N ILE A 591 -11.47 -21.63 8.49
CA ILE A 591 -11.03 -21.35 9.86
C ILE A 591 -11.86 -20.20 10.43
N THR A 592 -12.76 -20.45 11.38
CA THR A 592 -13.64 -19.41 11.93
C THR A 592 -12.92 -18.56 12.98
N LEU A 593 -12.97 -17.24 12.79
CA LEU A 593 -12.25 -16.27 13.63
C LEU A 593 -13.08 -15.83 14.84
N PRO A 594 -12.43 -15.43 15.95
CA PRO A 594 -13.13 -15.03 17.18
C PRO A 594 -13.74 -13.63 17.09
N CYS A 595 -13.35 -12.82 16.09
CA CYS A 595 -13.88 -11.49 15.86
C CYS A 595 -13.93 -11.18 14.36
N ARG A 596 -14.62 -10.08 14.03
CA ARG A 596 -14.68 -9.55 12.68
C ARG A 596 -13.30 -9.06 12.25
N VAL A 597 -13.01 -9.27 10.98
CA VAL A 597 -11.80 -8.82 10.28
C VAL A 597 -12.28 -7.84 9.20
N PRO A 598 -12.06 -6.52 9.36
CA PRO A 598 -12.54 -5.50 8.44
C PRO A 598 -12.03 -5.68 7.02
N ASP A 599 -12.58 -4.92 6.08
CA ASP A 599 -12.00 -4.83 4.74
C ASP A 599 -10.52 -4.40 4.83
N GLY A 600 -9.71 -4.96 3.96
CA GLY A 600 -8.27 -4.81 4.00
C GLY A 600 -7.64 -4.80 2.61
N PHE A 601 -6.33 -4.70 2.60
CA PHE A 601 -5.55 -4.61 1.37
C PHE A 601 -4.74 -5.89 1.18
N HIS A 602 -3.43 -5.81 1.31
CA HIS A 602 -2.53 -6.91 0.97
C HIS A 602 -2.27 -7.82 2.16
N GLY A 603 -2.17 -9.12 1.87
CA GLY A 603 -1.73 -10.15 2.80
C GLY A 603 -0.51 -10.88 2.28
N ALA A 604 0.19 -11.53 3.21
CA ALA A 604 1.39 -12.30 2.96
C ALA A 604 1.40 -13.55 3.83
N PHE A 605 2.03 -14.63 3.33
CA PHE A 605 2.33 -15.80 4.12
C PHE A 605 3.83 -15.94 4.29
N MET A 606 4.29 -16.11 5.53
CA MET A 606 5.71 -16.31 5.84
C MET A 606 5.91 -17.66 6.55
N PRO A 607 6.66 -18.60 5.97
CA PRO A 607 6.97 -19.86 6.64
C PRO A 607 7.95 -19.66 7.81
N ASN A 608 7.83 -20.49 8.85
CA ASN A 608 8.69 -20.45 10.05
C ASN A 608 10.19 -20.55 9.73
N GLN A 609 10.57 -21.19 8.63
CA GLN A 609 11.96 -21.28 8.18
C GLN A 609 12.60 -19.91 7.92
N LEU A 610 11.78 -18.90 7.56
CA LEU A 610 12.24 -17.53 7.41
C LEU A 610 12.30 -16.80 8.76
N LEU A 611 11.41 -17.15 9.69
CA LEU A 611 11.35 -16.55 11.04
C LEU A 611 12.49 -17.04 11.94
N ASN A 612 12.92 -18.29 11.80
CA ASN A 612 14.00 -18.89 12.61
C ASN A 612 15.42 -18.50 12.15
N LYS A 613 15.55 -17.63 11.13
CA LYS A 613 16.84 -17.01 10.74
C LYS A 613 17.13 -15.69 11.45
N ILE A 614 16.16 -15.21 12.24
CA ILE A 614 16.27 -14.11 13.21
C ILE A 614 16.97 -14.67 14.46
#